data_AF-A0A2A3JNM9-F1
#
_entry.id   AF-A0A2A3JNM9-F1
#
_cell.length_a   1.000
_cell.length_b   1.000
_cell.length_c   1.000
_cell.angle_alpha   90.00
_cell.angle_beta   90.00
_cell.angle_gamma   90.00
#
_symmetry.space_group_name_H-M   'P 1'
#
loop_
_entity.id
_entity.type
_entity.pdbx_description
1 polymer ?
#
loop_
_entity_poly.entity_id
_entity_poly.type
_entity_poly.pdbx_seq_one_letter_code
_entity_poly.pdbx_strand_id
1 'polypeptide(L)'
;PGTPLLDLLQSEGTLTASTEITFEGSARALAGDGAQLVLQDGRVVPVTLELLPAPGAGAALQPVRINLPGSADLERGSSARLRFKRQLLPAPLAAGLAVIGRGLSMGGGAKAEENPDAR
;
A
#
# COMPACT_ATOMS: atom_id res chain seq x y z
N PRO A 1 6.49 19.97 -16.37
CA PRO A 1 6.84 18.66 -15.75
C PRO A 1 8.03 18.80 -14.78
N GLY A 2 7.74 18.91 -13.48
CA GLY A 2 8.76 18.92 -12.43
C GLY A 2 8.50 17.72 -11.51
N THR A 3 9.53 16.90 -11.28
CA THR A 3 9.40 15.75 -10.35
C THR A 3 9.67 16.29 -8.95
N PRO A 4 8.72 16.18 -7.99
CA PRO A 4 8.96 16.66 -6.63
C PRO A 4 10.05 15.83 -5.96
N LEU A 5 10.97 16.52 -5.27
CA LEU A 5 12.01 15.93 -4.42
C LEU A 5 11.49 15.90 -2.98
N LEU A 6 11.70 14.78 -2.28
CA LEU A 6 11.15 14.47 -0.95
C LEU A 6 12.28 14.31 0.07
N ASP A 7 12.12 14.88 1.26
CA ASP A 7 13.01 14.68 2.42
C ASP A 7 12.33 13.76 3.47
N LEU A 8 13.04 12.73 3.94
CA LEU A 8 12.48 11.66 4.77
C LEU A 8 12.80 11.91 6.26
N LEU A 9 11.79 12.18 7.10
CA LEU A 9 11.94 12.43 8.53
C LEU A 9 11.36 11.27 9.36
N GLN A 10 12.20 10.57 10.11
CA GLN A 10 11.79 9.41 10.90
C GLN A 10 11.22 9.87 12.28
N SER A 11 9.98 9.51 12.57
CA SER A 11 9.39 9.57 13.91
C SER A 11 8.90 8.17 14.30
N GLU A 12 8.79 7.89 15.59
CA GLU A 12 8.71 6.54 16.16
C GLU A 12 7.80 5.55 15.42
N GLY A 13 8.36 4.39 15.05
CA GLY A 13 7.65 3.19 14.61
C GLY A 13 7.10 3.19 13.18
N THR A 14 6.84 4.35 12.58
CA THR A 14 6.35 4.46 11.20
C THR A 14 7.17 5.50 10.47
N LEU A 15 7.98 5.07 9.49
CA LEU A 15 8.68 5.99 8.60
C LEU A 15 7.62 6.82 7.86
N THR A 16 7.60 8.12 8.11
CA THR A 16 6.74 9.07 7.40
C THR A 16 7.59 10.07 6.65
N ALA A 17 7.08 10.59 5.55
CA ALA A 17 7.74 11.68 4.84
C ALA A 17 6.71 12.71 4.38
N SER A 18 7.12 13.96 4.23
CA SER A 18 6.22 15.05 3.85
C SER A 18 6.69 15.69 2.56
N THR A 19 5.78 15.87 1.59
CA THR A 19 6.05 16.60 0.34
C THR A 19 4.79 17.29 -0.15
N GLU A 20 4.91 17.92 -1.30
CA GLU A 20 3.81 18.52 -2.00
C GLU A 20 3.68 17.85 -3.37
N ILE A 21 2.44 17.58 -3.76
CA ILE A 21 2.12 17.03 -5.07
C ILE A 21 1.27 18.02 -5.86
N THR A 22 1.24 17.88 -7.18
CA THR A 22 0.37 18.70 -8.02
C THR A 22 -1.11 18.35 -7.79
N PHE A 23 -2.01 19.23 -8.24
CA PHE A 23 -3.44 18.94 -8.28
C PHE A 23 -3.77 17.64 -9.05
N GLU A 24 -3.02 17.32 -10.11
CA GLU A 24 -3.18 16.04 -10.80
C GLU A 24 -2.82 14.85 -9.89
N GLY A 25 -1.75 14.97 -9.12
CA GLY A 25 -1.36 13.94 -8.16
C GLY A 25 -2.41 13.73 -7.07
N SER A 26 -3.03 14.80 -6.57
CA SER A 26 -4.09 14.70 -5.57
C SER A 26 -5.36 14.08 -6.14
N ALA A 27 -5.74 14.43 -7.37
CA ALA A 27 -6.86 13.80 -8.06
C ALA A 27 -6.63 12.28 -8.25
N ARG A 28 -5.41 11.86 -8.60
CA ARG A 28 -5.04 10.44 -8.72
C ARG A 28 -5.12 9.70 -7.39
N ALA A 29 -4.62 10.30 -6.31
CA ALA A 29 -4.72 9.74 -4.97
C ALA A 29 -6.19 9.55 -4.54
N LEU A 30 -7.04 10.54 -4.79
CA LEU A 30 -8.48 10.49 -4.51
C LEU A 30 -9.22 9.47 -5.39
N ALA A 31 -8.76 9.26 -6.62
CA ALA A 31 -9.28 8.23 -7.52
C ALA A 31 -8.88 6.80 -7.12
N GLY A 32 -8.03 6.64 -6.09
CA GLY A 32 -7.54 5.35 -5.63
C GLY A 32 -6.39 4.78 -6.46
N ASP A 33 -5.66 5.61 -7.22
CA ASP A 33 -4.43 5.17 -7.86
C ASP A 33 -3.38 4.79 -6.80
N GLY A 34 -2.68 3.68 -7.03
CA GLY A 34 -1.63 3.22 -6.13
C GLY A 34 -0.40 4.13 -6.20
N ALA A 35 0.09 4.59 -5.04
CA ALA A 35 1.30 5.40 -4.93
C ALA A 35 2.53 4.52 -4.66
N GLN A 36 3.65 4.84 -5.31
CA GLN A 36 4.91 4.12 -5.19
C GLN A 36 6.08 5.09 -5.16
N LEU A 37 7.07 4.82 -4.31
CA LEU A 37 8.37 5.47 -4.34
C LEU A 37 9.33 4.67 -5.20
N VAL A 38 10.00 5.33 -6.13
CA VAL A 38 11.11 4.78 -6.90
C VAL A 38 12.39 5.37 -6.34
N LEU A 39 13.21 4.52 -5.73
CA LEU A 39 14.49 4.91 -5.14
C LEU A 39 15.57 5.07 -6.24
N GLN A 40 16.69 5.68 -5.90
CA GLN A 40 17.81 5.87 -6.84
C GLN A 40 18.43 4.56 -7.32
N ASP A 41 18.40 3.52 -6.48
CA ASP A 41 18.87 2.17 -6.81
C ASP A 41 17.87 1.36 -7.66
N GLY A 42 16.73 1.96 -8.03
CA GLY A 42 15.70 1.34 -8.84
C GLY A 42 14.69 0.48 -8.06
N ARG A 43 14.86 0.32 -6.74
CA ARG A 43 13.84 -0.35 -5.91
C ARG A 43 12.54 0.46 -5.93
N VAL A 44 11.42 -0.27 -5.92
CA VAL A 44 10.07 0.32 -5.88
C VAL A 44 9.40 -0.06 -4.58
N VAL A 45 9.03 0.95 -3.80
CA VAL A 45 8.38 0.77 -2.49
C VAL A 45 6.94 1.26 -2.59
N PRO A 46 5.92 0.40 -2.40
CA PRO A 46 4.54 0.87 -2.32
C PRO A 46 4.36 1.72 -1.07
N VAL A 47 3.62 2.82 -1.19
CA VAL A 47 3.37 3.76 -0.10
C VAL A 47 1.91 4.17 -0.07
N THR A 48 1.44 4.63 1.08
CA THR A 48 0.12 5.27 1.21
C THR A 48 0.28 6.76 1.38
N LEU A 49 -0.67 7.52 0.85
CA LEU A 49 -0.69 8.99 0.91
C LEU A 49 -1.82 9.46 1.80
N GLU A 50 -1.52 10.40 2.68
CA GLU A 50 -2.48 11.16 3.47
C GLU A 50 -2.45 12.61 2.97
N LEU A 51 -3.57 13.10 2.45
CA LEU A 51 -3.73 14.49 2.00
C LEU A 51 -3.86 15.41 3.21
N LEU A 52 -3.00 16.41 3.34
CA LEU A 52 -3.04 17.38 4.43
C LEU A 52 -3.85 18.62 4.01
N PRO A 53 -4.43 19.40 4.94
CA PRO A 53 -5.08 20.65 4.58
C PRO A 53 -4.12 21.60 3.85
N ALA A 54 -4.50 22.09 2.66
CA ALA A 54 -3.74 23.10 1.95
C ALA A 54 -3.87 24.47 2.65
N PRO A 55 -2.81 25.29 2.70
CA PRO A 55 -2.82 26.58 3.41
C PRO A 55 -3.74 27.65 2.79
N GLY A 56 -4.38 27.38 1.64
CA GLY A 56 -5.33 28.28 1.01
C GLY A 56 -6.12 27.62 -0.13
N ALA A 57 -7.30 28.17 -0.44
CA ALA A 57 -8.09 27.76 -1.59
C ALA A 57 -7.35 28.10 -2.89
N GLY A 58 -7.08 27.10 -3.74
CA GLY A 58 -6.41 27.28 -5.03
C GLY A 58 -4.87 27.12 -5.01
N ALA A 59 -4.31 26.55 -3.95
CA ALA A 59 -2.89 26.19 -3.93
C ALA A 59 -2.55 25.27 -5.12
N ALA A 60 -1.51 25.63 -5.89
CA ALA A 60 -1.05 24.84 -7.04
C ALA A 60 -0.46 23.47 -6.62
N LEU A 61 -0.04 23.40 -5.36
CA LEU A 61 0.55 22.22 -4.73
C LEU A 61 -0.27 21.84 -3.50
N GLN A 62 -0.43 20.54 -3.32
CA GLN A 62 -1.19 19.90 -2.27
C GLN A 62 -0.20 19.24 -1.30
N PRO A 63 -0.11 19.68 -0.04
CA PRO A 63 0.73 19.03 0.95
C PRO A 63 0.21 17.62 1.23
N VAL A 64 1.13 16.66 1.33
CA VAL A 64 0.84 15.26 1.62
C VAL A 64 1.85 14.68 2.60
N ARG A 65 1.35 13.77 3.43
CA ARG A 65 2.18 12.84 4.20
C ARG A 65 2.20 11.49 3.49
N ILE A 66 3.38 10.93 3.36
CA ILE A 66 3.65 9.61 2.80
C ILE A 66 3.93 8.69 3.97
N ASN A 67 3.16 7.62 4.10
CA ASN A 67 3.41 6.57 5.08
C ASN A 67 4.14 5.44 4.39
N LEU A 68 5.34 5.14 4.89
CA LEU A 68 6.20 4.10 4.36
C LEU A 68 6.00 2.82 5.18
N PRO A 69 6.07 1.64 4.54
CA PRO A 69 5.98 0.38 5.28
C PRO A 69 7.21 0.22 6.16
N GLY A 70 7.03 -0.24 7.40
CA GLY A 70 8.13 -0.39 8.37
C GLY A 70 9.23 -1.38 7.95
N SER A 71 8.96 -2.22 6.93
CA SER A 71 9.94 -3.11 6.31
C SER A 71 10.78 -2.46 5.20
N ALA A 72 10.50 -1.22 4.84
CA ALA A 72 11.29 -0.51 3.84
C ALA A 72 12.59 -0.02 4.48
N ASP A 73 13.67 -0.75 4.21
CA ASP A 73 15.03 -0.36 4.56
C ASP A 73 15.45 0.86 3.72
N LEU A 74 15.16 2.03 4.27
CA LEU A 74 15.32 3.34 3.66
C LEU A 74 16.21 4.21 4.54
N GLU A 75 17.33 4.65 3.99
CA GLU A 75 18.22 5.59 4.65
C GLU A 75 17.59 6.99 4.67
N ARG A 76 17.60 7.64 5.85
CA ARG A 76 17.15 9.02 6.00
C ARG A 76 17.93 9.94 5.05
N GLY A 77 17.25 10.95 4.49
CA GLY A 77 17.85 11.89 3.53
C GLY A 77 18.03 11.33 2.11
N SER A 78 17.70 10.06 1.86
CA SER A 78 17.66 9.52 0.50
C SER A 78 16.53 10.13 -0.31
N SER A 79 16.83 10.61 -1.53
CA SER A 79 15.82 11.11 -2.45
C SER A 79 15.11 9.94 -3.16
N ALA A 80 13.79 10.05 -3.30
CA ALA A 80 12.99 9.11 -4.09
C ALA A 80 12.03 9.87 -5.01
N ARG A 81 11.59 9.22 -6.09
CA ARG A 81 10.57 9.76 -7.00
C ARG A 81 9.21 9.14 -6.70
N LEU A 82 8.22 9.98 -6.47
CA LEU A 82 6.83 9.53 -6.32
C LEU A 82 6.21 9.23 -7.70
N ARG A 83 5.61 8.05 -7.84
CA ARG A 83 4.92 7.60 -9.05
C ARG A 83 3.53 7.08 -8.70
N PHE A 84 2.54 7.48 -9.49
CA PHE A 84 1.20 6.94 -9.45
C PHE A 84 1.04 5.83 -10.47
N LYS A 85 0.47 4.71 -10.05
CA LYS A 85 0.11 3.59 -10.92
C LYS A 85 -1.41 3.49 -10.94
N ARG A 86 -1.97 3.69 -12.13
CA ARG A 86 -3.42 3.56 -12.34
C ARG A 86 -3.87 2.17 -11.92
N GLN A 87 -4.75 2.10 -10.93
CA GLN A 87 -5.29 0.82 -10.48
C GLN A 87 -6.47 0.46 -11.39
N LEU A 88 -6.21 -0.40 -12.39
CA LEU A 88 -7.21 -0.82 -13.37
C LEU A 88 -8.25 -1.80 -12.82
N LEU A 89 -8.03 -2.31 -11.60
CA LEU A 89 -8.90 -3.28 -10.95
C LEU A 89 -9.35 -2.75 -9.58
N PRO A 90 -10.66 -2.67 -9.30
CA PRO A 90 -11.14 -2.33 -7.96
C PRO A 90 -10.62 -3.36 -6.96
N ALA A 91 -10.27 -2.88 -5.76
CA ALA A 91 -9.54 -3.64 -4.74
C ALA A 91 -10.22 -4.90 -4.16
N PRO A 92 -11.54 -5.22 -4.29
CA PRO A 92 -12.05 -6.41 -3.61
C PRO A 92 -11.79 -7.74 -4.37
N LEU A 93 -11.19 -7.74 -5.56
CA LEU A 93 -10.92 -8.99 -6.30
C LEU A 93 -9.51 -9.56 -6.10
N ALA A 94 -8.58 -8.80 -5.52
CA ALA A 94 -7.20 -9.28 -5.29
C ALA A 94 -7.09 -10.25 -4.10
N ALA A 95 -8.04 -10.24 -3.16
CA ALA A 95 -8.07 -11.15 -2.00
C ALA A 95 -8.90 -12.43 -2.23
N GLY A 96 -9.72 -12.49 -3.28
CA GLY A 96 -10.68 -13.58 -3.52
C GLY A 96 -10.20 -14.70 -4.45
N LEU A 97 -9.07 -14.52 -5.14
CA LEU A 97 -8.59 -15.46 -6.17
C LEU A 97 -7.53 -16.47 -5.70
N ALA A 98 -7.39 -16.65 -4.38
CA ALA A 98 -6.50 -17.68 -3.80
C ALA A 98 -7.26 -18.94 -3.29
N VAL A 99 -8.59 -18.99 -3.37
CA VAL A 99 -9.41 -20.08 -2.79
C VAL A 99 -10.40 -20.67 -3.80
N ILE A 100 -9.97 -20.97 -5.03
CA ILE A 100 -10.76 -21.85 -5.91
C ILE A 100 -9.81 -22.69 -6.77
N GLY A 101 -9.29 -23.77 -6.20
CA GLY A 101 -8.45 -24.66 -7.00
C GLY A 101 -7.63 -25.70 -6.25
N ARG A 102 -8.14 -26.28 -5.15
CA ARG A 102 -7.53 -27.50 -4.62
C ARG A 102 -8.54 -28.33 -3.85
N GLY A 103 -8.85 -29.50 -4.41
CA GLY A 103 -9.27 -30.66 -3.63
C GLY A 103 -10.73 -31.09 -3.73
N LEU A 104 -11.22 -31.39 -4.95
CA LEU A 104 -12.18 -32.48 -5.09
C LEU A 104 -11.42 -33.80 -4.85
N SER A 105 -11.49 -34.31 -3.62
CA SER A 105 -11.14 -35.71 -3.31
C SER A 105 -12.06 -36.19 -2.19
N MET A 106 -13.30 -36.54 -2.54
CA MET A 106 -14.15 -37.35 -1.69
C MET A 106 -13.80 -38.82 -1.95
N GLY A 107 -12.87 -39.32 -1.14
CA GLY A 107 -12.52 -40.73 -1.06
C GLY A 107 -12.78 -41.24 0.36
N GLY A 108 -13.85 -42.03 0.49
CA GLY A 108 -13.88 -43.27 1.28
C GLY A 108 -13.77 -43.22 2.81
N GLY A 109 -14.73 -43.88 3.46
CA GLY A 109 -14.41 -44.77 4.58
C GLY A 109 -15.10 -44.43 5.89
N ALA A 110 -16.25 -45.07 6.13
CA ALA A 110 -16.84 -45.21 7.44
C ALA A 110 -15.90 -45.98 8.39
N LYS A 111 -15.89 -45.62 9.68
CA LYS A 111 -15.90 -46.60 10.77
C LYS A 111 -16.53 -46.03 12.03
N ALA A 112 -17.41 -46.85 12.60
CA ALA A 112 -18.08 -46.67 13.86
C ALA A 112 -17.05 -46.67 15.00
N GLU A 113 -17.25 -45.77 15.97
CA GLU A 113 -16.59 -45.86 17.27
C GLU A 113 -17.69 -46.10 18.31
N GLU A 114 -17.59 -47.31 18.84
CA GLU A 114 -18.38 -47.96 19.87
C GLU A 114 -18.11 -47.29 21.22
N ASN A 115 -19.16 -46.94 21.97
CA ASN A 115 -19.07 -46.39 23.32
C ASN A 115 -19.16 -47.53 24.35
N PRO A 116 -18.08 -47.90 25.07
CA PRO A 116 -18.18 -48.76 26.23
C PRO A 116 -18.34 -47.89 27.48
N ASP A 117 -19.59 -47.54 27.78
CA ASP A 117 -19.96 -47.04 29.10
C ASP A 117 -19.83 -48.20 30.10
N ALA A 118 -18.65 -48.29 30.71
CA ALA A 118 -18.34 -49.18 31.81
C ALA A 118 -17.72 -48.35 32.92
N ARG A 119 -18.58 -47.85 33.83
CA ARG A 119 -18.44 -47.98 35.30
C ARG A 119 -19.54 -47.25 36.06
#